data_AF-F0WR54-F1
#
_entry.id   AF-F0WR54-F1
#
_cell.length_a   1.000
_cell.length_b   1.000
_cell.length_c   1.000
_cell.angle_alpha   90.00
_cell.angle_beta   90.00
_cell.angle_gamma   90.00
#
_symmetry.space_group_name_H-M   'P 1'
#
loop_
_entity.id
_entity.type
_entity.pdbx_description
1 polymer ?
#
loop_
_entity_poly.entity_id
_entity_poly.type
_entity_poly.pdbx_seq_one_letter_code
_entity_poly.pdbx_strand_id
1 'polypeptide(L)'
;MADASPLTIDISDQSETIWREATSPRCKLQCASSPKCKCVMPSIQLLIENNKVWKDRKMMDNPEYFSDMAKSQKPRYLWIGCSDSRVPAEEITGLSPGEMFVHRNVSNLVISNDISSLAVLQFAIEKLRVKDIIICGHYGCGGVQAAMDNKQLGLLDNWLRNIRDVCRTYHSELSQIRDEQARFDRLVELNIIEQCLNVFKINMVQRCQIKYGYPRIHGLAYDIKTGSLKALDVDFQGYLRSFSGIYRLHSFPTDTIPNKRWQLQANLLADLVKGHEETENTISIRYLQRAMNSEPELFDDDEISACIEHAKCQSQSTQECESAFVDISAVLSFFGPASSGRFSL
;
A
#
# COMPACT_ATOMS: atom_id res chain seq x y z
N MET A 1 -31.83 -11.11 44.39
CA MET A 1 -30.43 -10.67 44.58
C MET A 1 -29.60 -11.91 44.70
N ALA A 2 -28.92 -12.32 43.62
CA ALA A 2 -28.12 -13.53 43.57
C ALA A 2 -26.66 -13.13 43.38
N ASP A 3 -25.82 -13.85 44.12
CA ASP A 3 -24.44 -13.58 44.47
C ASP A 3 -23.51 -13.48 43.25
N ALA A 4 -22.74 -12.39 43.18
CA ALA A 4 -21.73 -12.17 42.15
C ALA A 4 -20.36 -12.60 42.69
N SER A 5 -20.04 -13.89 42.57
CA SER A 5 -18.67 -14.37 42.78
C SER A 5 -17.83 -14.09 41.52
N PRO A 6 -16.65 -13.46 41.62
CA PRO A 6 -15.78 -13.25 40.48
C PRO A 6 -15.18 -14.58 40.05
N LEU A 7 -15.34 -14.94 38.77
CA LEU A 7 -14.61 -16.02 38.13
C LEU A 7 -13.11 -15.65 38.11
N THR A 8 -12.35 -16.15 39.08
CA THR A 8 -10.89 -16.17 39.02
C THR A 8 -10.47 -17.08 37.87
N ILE A 9 -9.99 -16.48 36.78
CA ILE A 9 -9.26 -17.20 35.74
C ILE A 9 -7.95 -17.64 36.37
N ASP A 10 -7.81 -18.95 36.56
CA ASP A 10 -6.55 -19.56 36.97
C ASP A 10 -5.55 -19.46 35.80
N ILE A 11 -4.63 -18.50 35.89
CA ILE A 11 -3.56 -18.27 34.91
C ILE A 11 -2.33 -19.16 35.24
N SER A 12 -2.43 -20.09 36.21
CA SER A 12 -1.24 -20.78 36.73
C SER A 12 -0.74 -21.99 35.93
N ASP A 13 -1.38 -22.43 34.84
CA ASP A 13 -1.00 -23.74 34.25
C ASP A 13 -0.86 -23.83 32.71
N GLN A 14 -0.80 -22.70 31.97
CA GLN A 14 -0.54 -22.75 30.50
C GLN A 14 0.60 -21.86 30.02
N SER A 15 1.24 -21.10 30.90
CA SER A 15 2.39 -20.28 30.52
C SER A 15 3.70 -21.07 30.46
N GLU A 16 3.82 -22.22 31.13
CA GLU A 16 5.08 -22.98 31.17
C GLU A 16 5.31 -23.94 30.00
N THR A 17 4.28 -24.40 29.31
CA THR A 17 4.39 -25.44 28.27
C THR A 17 4.82 -24.89 26.92
N ILE A 18 4.37 -23.69 26.53
CA ILE A 18 4.67 -23.10 25.21
C ILE A 18 6.17 -22.75 25.08
N TRP A 19 6.82 -22.32 26.16
CA TRP A 19 8.25 -21.97 26.13
C TRP A 19 9.19 -23.17 26.16
N ARG A 20 8.72 -24.36 26.55
CA ARG A 20 9.56 -25.58 26.63
C ARG A 20 9.79 -26.23 25.26
N GLU A 21 8.91 -26.01 24.28
CA GLU A 21 8.97 -26.69 22.98
C GLU A 21 9.72 -25.91 21.89
N ALA A 22 10.08 -24.64 22.13
CA ALA A 22 10.88 -23.84 21.21
C ALA A 22 12.37 -24.24 21.22
N THR A 23 12.67 -25.52 21.02
CA THR A 23 14.04 -26.01 20.87
C THR A 23 14.45 -25.97 19.40
N SER A 24 15.44 -25.14 19.08
CA SER A 24 16.06 -25.10 17.76
C SER A 24 16.53 -26.50 17.30
N PRO A 25 16.35 -26.90 16.02
CA PRO A 25 16.88 -28.17 15.50
C PRO A 25 18.38 -28.37 15.74
N ARG A 26 19.15 -27.28 15.87
CA ARG A 26 20.59 -27.31 16.21
C ARG A 26 20.87 -27.73 17.65
N CYS A 27 19.95 -27.51 18.58
CA CYS A 27 20.07 -27.90 19.98
C CYS A 27 20.13 -29.44 20.14
N LYS A 28 19.43 -30.18 19.27
CA LYS A 28 19.41 -31.64 19.29
C LYS A 28 20.77 -32.26 18.97
N LEU A 29 21.63 -31.57 18.20
CA LEU A 29 22.95 -32.06 17.79
C LEU A 29 24.03 -31.89 18.88
N GLN A 30 23.89 -30.91 19.78
CA GLN A 30 24.89 -30.63 20.84
C GLN A 30 24.55 -31.21 22.21
N CYS A 31 23.29 -31.55 22.48
CA CYS A 31 22.84 -32.09 23.77
C CYS A 31 22.78 -33.62 23.87
N ALA A 32 23.11 -34.36 22.81
CA ALA A 32 22.87 -35.81 22.74
C ALA A 32 23.53 -36.65 23.86
N SER A 33 24.49 -36.09 24.60
CA SER A 33 25.31 -36.80 25.59
C SER A 33 25.12 -36.37 27.05
N SER A 34 24.18 -35.48 27.40
CA SER A 34 23.99 -35.02 28.80
C SER A 34 22.53 -35.09 29.28
N PRO A 35 22.21 -35.92 30.31
CA PRO A 35 20.87 -36.00 30.90
C PRO A 35 20.42 -34.71 31.63
N LYS A 36 21.31 -33.72 31.78
CA LYS A 36 21.06 -32.43 32.45
C LYS A 36 21.07 -31.24 31.50
N CYS A 37 20.95 -31.45 30.18
CA CYS A 37 20.95 -30.37 29.20
C CYS A 37 19.69 -29.49 29.34
N LYS A 38 19.73 -28.47 30.21
CA LYS A 38 18.76 -27.38 30.23
C LYS A 38 19.10 -26.38 29.13
N CYS A 39 18.98 -26.81 27.87
CA CYS A 39 19.14 -25.87 26.75
C CYS A 39 17.91 -25.00 26.59
N VAL A 40 17.79 -24.04 27.50
CA VAL A 40 17.06 -22.80 27.26
C VAL A 40 18.09 -21.85 26.67
N MET A 41 18.25 -21.87 25.35
CA MET A 41 18.93 -20.78 24.65
C MET A 41 17.96 -20.07 23.69
N PRO A 42 16.90 -19.41 24.19
CA PRO A 42 16.36 -18.22 23.55
C PRO A 42 17.16 -17.01 24.05
N SER A 43 18.49 -17.05 23.94
CA SER A 43 19.30 -15.89 24.29
C SER A 43 19.44 -15.03 23.05
N ILE A 44 19.28 -13.71 23.21
CA ILE A 44 19.61 -12.71 22.19
C ILE A 44 20.97 -12.97 21.52
N GLN A 45 21.87 -13.61 22.25
CA GLN A 45 23.18 -14.07 21.79
C GLN A 45 23.10 -15.03 20.59
N LEU A 46 22.17 -16.01 20.60
CA LEU A 46 21.96 -16.90 19.46
C LEU A 46 21.54 -16.12 18.21
N LEU A 47 20.69 -15.09 18.36
CA LEU A 47 20.28 -14.25 17.23
C LEU A 47 21.45 -13.43 16.69
N ILE A 48 22.31 -12.90 17.57
CA ILE A 48 23.54 -12.18 17.18
C ILE A 48 24.50 -13.13 16.45
N GLU A 49 24.65 -14.36 16.91
CA GLU A 49 25.49 -15.37 16.25
C GLU A 49 24.93 -15.79 14.89
N ASN A 50 23.62 -16.01 14.79
CA ASN A 50 22.95 -16.27 13.52
C ASN A 50 23.12 -15.10 12.55
N ASN A 51 23.06 -13.86 13.02
CA ASN A 51 23.32 -12.68 12.21
C ASN A 51 24.76 -12.65 11.67
N LYS A 52 25.77 -12.99 12.48
CA LYS A 52 27.17 -13.07 12.02
C LYS A 52 27.31 -14.07 10.87
N VAL A 53 26.76 -15.28 11.05
CA VAL A 53 26.80 -16.33 10.02
C VAL A 53 26.06 -15.90 8.75
N TRP A 54 24.89 -15.26 8.89
CA TRP A 54 24.14 -14.72 7.75
C TRP A 54 24.92 -13.63 7.00
N LYS A 55 25.51 -12.68 7.73
CA LYS A 55 26.31 -11.58 7.18
C LYS A 55 27.51 -12.11 6.40
N ASP A 56 28.25 -13.06 6.98
CA ASP A 56 29.43 -13.65 6.35
C ASP A 56 29.05 -14.41 5.07
N ARG A 57 27.93 -15.16 5.07
CA ARG A 57 27.41 -15.80 3.85
C ARG A 57 27.04 -14.80 2.76
N LYS A 58 26.32 -13.72 3.11
CA LYS A 58 25.97 -12.68 2.13
C LYS A 58 27.19 -12.01 1.50
N MET A 59 28.24 -11.76 2.30
CA MET A 59 29.51 -11.21 1.81
C MET A 59 30.30 -12.19 0.94
N MET A 60 30.18 -13.49 1.20
CA MET A 60 30.79 -14.52 0.34
C MET A 60 30.10 -14.58 -1.02
N ASP A 61 28.77 -14.46 -1.06
CA ASP A 61 27.99 -14.46 -2.30
C ASP A 61 28.19 -13.16 -3.09
N ASN A 62 28.23 -12.02 -2.41
CA ASN A 62 28.43 -10.70 -2.99
C ASN A 62 29.22 -9.79 -2.00
N PRO A 63 30.52 -9.54 -2.23
CA PRO A 63 31.34 -8.67 -1.38
C PRO A 63 30.82 -7.23 -1.26
N GLU A 64 30.11 -6.74 -2.28
CA GLU A 64 29.53 -5.40 -2.34
C GLU A 64 28.15 -5.31 -1.66
N TYR A 65 27.56 -6.42 -1.22
CA TYR A 65 26.17 -6.51 -0.73
C TYR A 65 25.77 -5.42 0.27
N PHE A 66 26.53 -5.24 1.35
CA PHE A 66 26.21 -4.22 2.36
C PHE A 66 26.57 -2.80 1.91
N SER A 67 27.54 -2.64 1.00
CA SER A 67 27.86 -1.34 0.43
C SER A 67 26.76 -0.85 -0.50
N ASP A 68 26.11 -1.77 -1.24
CA ASP A 68 24.93 -1.48 -2.05
C ASP A 68 23.71 -1.22 -1.18
N MET A 69 23.50 -2.03 -0.13
CA MET A 69 22.40 -1.84 0.82
C MET A 69 22.47 -0.52 1.58
N ALA A 70 23.67 0.01 1.83
CA ALA A 70 23.86 1.30 2.50
C ALA A 70 23.51 2.50 1.60
N LYS A 71 23.35 2.29 0.28
CA LYS A 71 22.88 3.35 -0.64
C LYS A 71 21.41 3.67 -0.37
N SER A 72 20.97 4.85 -0.81
CA SER A 72 19.59 5.31 -0.59
C SER A 72 18.58 4.37 -1.25
N GLN A 73 17.62 3.89 -0.48
CA GLN A 73 16.51 3.07 -0.97
C GLN A 73 15.52 3.90 -1.81
N LYS A 74 14.99 3.29 -2.87
CA LYS A 74 13.87 3.81 -3.66
C LYS A 74 12.84 2.70 -3.87
N PRO A 75 12.12 2.28 -2.82
CA PRO A 75 11.18 1.18 -2.93
C PRO A 75 10.07 1.55 -3.93
N ARG A 76 9.72 0.60 -4.79
CA ARG A 76 8.63 0.78 -5.77
C ARG A 76 7.28 0.42 -5.18
N TYR A 77 7.29 -0.43 -4.16
CA TYR A 77 6.13 -1.05 -3.55
C TYR A 77 6.03 -0.67 -2.07
N LEU A 78 4.81 -0.36 -1.61
CA LEU A 78 4.43 -0.47 -0.21
C LEU A 78 3.66 -1.79 -0.02
N TRP A 79 4.08 -2.60 0.93
CA TRP A 79 3.42 -3.83 1.33
C TRP A 79 2.82 -3.70 2.72
N ILE A 80 1.51 -3.88 2.84
CA ILE A 80 0.79 -3.98 4.11
C ILE A 80 0.34 -5.43 4.27
N GLY A 81 1.01 -6.14 5.18
CA GLY A 81 0.82 -7.58 5.39
C GLY A 81 0.44 -7.94 6.82
N CYS A 82 0.17 -9.24 7.03
CA CYS A 82 -0.11 -9.76 8.36
C CYS A 82 1.18 -9.91 9.20
N SER A 83 1.08 -9.75 10.51
CA SER A 83 2.15 -10.06 11.47
C SER A 83 2.52 -11.54 11.58
N ASP A 84 1.81 -12.45 10.89
CA ASP A 84 2.14 -13.89 10.84
C ASP A 84 3.55 -14.13 10.31
N SER A 85 4.43 -14.69 11.14
CA SER A 85 5.87 -14.81 10.86
C SER A 85 6.21 -15.64 9.62
N ARG A 86 5.27 -16.43 9.09
CA ARG A 86 5.47 -17.28 7.91
C ARG A 86 5.31 -16.54 6.58
N VAL A 87 5.02 -15.25 6.61
CA VAL A 87 4.74 -14.43 5.42
C VAL A 87 5.76 -13.28 5.26
N PRO A 88 7.06 -13.56 5.03
CA PRO A 88 8.06 -12.53 4.71
C PRO A 88 7.86 -12.00 3.28
N ALA A 89 7.57 -10.71 3.15
CA ALA A 89 7.14 -10.10 1.89
C ALA A 89 8.21 -10.17 0.79
N GLU A 90 9.45 -9.82 1.13
CA GLU A 90 10.58 -9.81 0.20
C GLU A 90 10.93 -11.21 -0.31
N GLU A 91 10.90 -12.21 0.58
CA GLU A 91 11.20 -13.60 0.22
C GLU A 91 10.11 -14.21 -0.66
N ILE A 92 8.83 -13.96 -0.36
CA ILE A 92 7.71 -14.48 -1.16
C ILE A 92 7.65 -13.84 -2.55
N THR A 93 8.08 -12.59 -2.68
CA THR A 93 8.05 -11.85 -3.96
C THR A 93 9.36 -11.92 -4.74
N GLY A 94 10.43 -12.47 -4.15
CA GLY A 94 11.75 -12.52 -4.76
C GLY A 94 12.41 -11.15 -4.91
N LEU A 95 11.96 -10.14 -4.16
CA LEU A 95 12.52 -8.79 -4.20
C LEU A 95 13.71 -8.66 -3.25
N SER A 96 14.66 -7.81 -3.63
CA SER A 96 15.84 -7.51 -2.83
C SER A 96 15.48 -6.55 -1.68
N PRO A 97 16.23 -6.57 -0.57
CA PRO A 97 16.07 -5.59 0.50
C PRO A 97 16.19 -4.16 -0.03
N GLY A 98 15.25 -3.28 0.37
CA GLY A 98 15.19 -1.88 -0.08
C GLY A 98 14.33 -1.63 -1.33
N GLU A 99 13.87 -2.68 -2.01
CA GLU A 99 12.93 -2.56 -3.15
C GLU A 99 11.46 -2.47 -2.72
N MET A 100 11.17 -2.84 -1.46
CA MET A 100 9.83 -2.84 -0.85
C MET A 100 9.85 -2.15 0.51
N PHE A 101 8.86 -1.30 0.75
CA PHE A 101 8.60 -0.70 2.06
C PHE A 101 7.49 -1.52 2.74
N VAL A 102 7.70 -1.99 3.97
CA VAL A 102 6.85 -3.00 4.59
C VAL A 102 6.21 -2.49 5.88
N HIS A 103 4.90 -2.68 6.00
CA HIS A 103 4.13 -2.54 7.24
C HIS A 103 3.42 -3.85 7.57
N ARG A 104 3.37 -4.20 8.86
CA ARG A 104 2.75 -5.44 9.32
C ARG A 104 1.93 -5.19 10.58
N ASN A 105 0.71 -5.68 10.59
CA ASN A 105 -0.16 -5.72 11.75
C ASN A 105 -1.00 -7.00 11.75
N VAL A 106 -1.75 -7.27 12.83
CA VAL A 106 -2.58 -8.48 12.91
C VAL A 106 -3.68 -8.39 11.85
N SER A 107 -3.72 -9.35 10.92
CA SER A 107 -4.71 -9.42 9.82
C SER A 107 -4.68 -8.26 8.82
N ASN A 108 -3.52 -7.63 8.61
CA ASN A 108 -3.25 -6.71 7.49
C ASN A 108 -4.30 -5.59 7.33
N LEU A 109 -4.75 -5.01 8.43
CA LEU A 109 -5.80 -4.00 8.47
C LEU A 109 -5.28 -2.60 8.12
N VAL A 110 -6.13 -1.82 7.46
CA VAL A 110 -5.94 -0.38 7.25
C VAL A 110 -7.18 0.33 7.79
N ILE A 111 -7.00 0.99 8.93
CA ILE A 111 -8.11 1.60 9.67
C ILE A 111 -7.95 3.12 9.61
N SER A 112 -9.06 3.84 9.42
CA SER A 112 -9.08 5.29 9.19
C SER A 112 -8.51 6.15 10.33
N ASN A 113 -8.35 5.59 11.52
CA ASN A 113 -7.77 6.26 12.69
C ASN A 113 -6.56 5.50 13.28
N ASP A 114 -6.03 4.50 12.59
CA ASP A 114 -4.77 3.87 12.98
C ASP A 114 -3.59 4.71 12.48
N ILE A 115 -3.05 5.54 13.38
CA ILE A 115 -1.91 6.42 13.07
C ILE A 115 -0.69 5.61 12.57
N SER A 116 -0.55 4.34 12.96
CA SER A 116 0.57 3.50 12.54
C SER A 116 0.56 3.23 11.04
N SER A 117 -0.55 2.68 10.52
CA SER A 117 -0.69 2.42 9.07
C SER A 117 -0.78 3.73 8.27
N LEU A 118 -1.44 4.77 8.79
CA LEU A 118 -1.55 6.06 8.12
C LEU A 118 -0.20 6.78 7.98
N ALA A 119 0.64 6.76 9.01
CA ALA A 119 1.99 7.36 8.94
C ALA A 119 2.86 6.63 7.91
N VAL A 120 2.78 5.30 7.84
CA VAL A 120 3.48 4.51 6.81
C VAL A 120 2.98 4.86 5.41
N LEU A 121 1.67 4.94 5.20
CA LEU A 121 1.08 5.33 3.93
C LEU A 121 1.56 6.72 3.50
N GLN A 122 1.53 7.70 4.41
CA GLN A 122 2.01 9.05 4.13
C GLN A 122 3.47 9.07 3.72
N PHE A 123 4.33 8.39 4.48
CA PHE A 123 5.76 8.34 4.17
C PHE A 123 6.02 7.66 2.82
N ALA A 124 5.35 6.54 2.55
CA ALA A 124 5.49 5.80 1.31
C ALA A 124 5.08 6.65 0.09
N ILE A 125 3.97 7.36 0.19
CA ILE A 125 3.41 8.14 -0.93
C ILE A 125 4.16 9.45 -1.12
N GLU A 126 4.36 10.25 -0.07
CA GLU A 126 4.89 11.61 -0.19
C GLU A 126 6.42 11.67 -0.18
N LYS A 127 7.10 10.77 0.55
CA LYS A 127 8.56 10.78 0.68
C LYS A 127 9.23 9.78 -0.24
N LEU A 128 8.72 8.54 -0.30
CA LEU A 128 9.31 7.48 -1.11
C LEU A 128 8.75 7.44 -2.54
N ARG A 129 7.59 8.06 -2.78
CA ARG A 129 6.88 8.08 -4.08
C ARG A 129 6.65 6.67 -4.64
N VAL A 130 6.23 5.74 -3.78
CA VAL A 130 5.88 4.37 -4.20
C VAL A 130 4.81 4.40 -5.29
N LYS A 131 4.92 3.50 -6.27
CA LYS A 131 3.98 3.43 -7.40
C LYS A 131 2.84 2.45 -7.14
N ASP A 132 3.06 1.50 -6.25
CA ASP A 132 2.14 0.40 -5.99
C ASP A 132 2.01 0.18 -4.47
N ILE A 133 0.77 0.08 -4.00
CA ILE A 133 0.40 -0.32 -2.65
C ILE A 133 -0.24 -1.70 -2.73
N ILE A 134 0.29 -2.63 -1.97
CA ILE A 134 -0.14 -4.02 -1.92
C ILE A 134 -0.72 -4.27 -0.53
N ILE A 135 -1.99 -4.65 -0.47
CA ILE A 135 -2.57 -5.27 0.72
C ILE A 135 -2.47 -6.77 0.54
N CYS A 136 -1.64 -7.42 1.36
CA CYS A 136 -1.51 -8.87 1.32
C CYS A 136 -2.09 -9.51 2.57
N GLY A 137 -3.18 -10.26 2.39
CA GLY A 137 -3.64 -11.22 3.38
C GLY A 137 -3.10 -12.61 3.10
N HIS A 138 -3.45 -13.58 3.94
CA HIS A 138 -3.05 -14.95 3.74
C HIS A 138 -4.10 -15.94 4.25
N TYR A 139 -4.22 -17.07 3.56
CA TYR A 139 -5.06 -18.16 4.02
C TYR A 139 -4.49 -18.77 5.31
N GLY A 140 -5.37 -19.24 6.19
CA GLY A 140 -5.04 -19.68 7.55
C GLY A 140 -4.65 -18.56 8.52
N CYS A 141 -5.07 -17.32 8.28
CA CYS A 141 -4.83 -16.19 9.18
C CYS A 141 -5.49 -16.37 10.54
N GLY A 142 -4.68 -16.49 11.59
CA GLY A 142 -5.15 -16.67 12.96
C GLY A 142 -6.00 -15.51 13.49
N GLY A 143 -5.71 -14.27 13.07
CA GLY A 143 -6.51 -13.11 13.47
C GLY A 143 -7.90 -13.08 12.81
N VAL A 144 -8.00 -13.49 11.55
CA VAL A 144 -9.30 -13.66 10.87
C VAL A 144 -10.09 -14.80 11.52
N GLN A 145 -9.44 -15.92 11.85
CA GLN A 145 -10.09 -17.05 12.52
C GLN A 145 -10.63 -16.64 13.88
N ALA A 146 -9.81 -15.94 14.67
CA ALA A 146 -10.19 -15.39 15.96
C ALA A 146 -11.41 -14.45 15.87
N ALA A 147 -11.49 -13.62 14.81
CA ALA A 147 -12.62 -12.74 14.59
C ALA A 147 -13.91 -13.52 14.24
N MET A 148 -13.78 -14.64 13.52
CA MET A 148 -14.89 -15.50 13.10
C MET A 148 -15.43 -16.37 14.24
N ASP A 149 -14.55 -16.87 15.12
CA ASP A 149 -14.89 -17.70 16.29
C ASP A 149 -15.71 -16.94 17.35
N ASN A 150 -15.75 -15.60 17.30
CA ASN A 150 -16.46 -14.73 18.25
C ASN A 150 -16.13 -15.02 19.73
N LYS A 151 -14.89 -15.42 20.02
CA LYS A 151 -14.38 -15.61 21.39
C LYS A 151 -13.91 -14.28 21.99
N GLN A 152 -14.01 -14.14 23.30
CA GLN A 152 -13.48 -12.98 24.03
C GLN A 152 -11.95 -13.05 24.12
N LEU A 153 -11.27 -12.03 23.61
CA LEU A 153 -9.81 -11.94 23.47
C LEU A 153 -9.22 -10.68 24.13
N GLY A 154 -10.01 -9.96 24.93
CA GLY A 154 -9.57 -8.77 25.66
C GLY A 154 -9.33 -7.58 24.74
N LEU A 155 -8.17 -6.93 24.85
CA LEU A 155 -7.85 -5.73 24.04
C LEU A 155 -7.88 -6.01 22.53
N LEU A 156 -7.48 -7.22 22.13
CA LEU A 156 -7.44 -7.65 20.73
C LEU A 156 -8.84 -7.62 20.08
N ASP A 157 -9.92 -7.73 20.86
CA ASP A 157 -11.28 -7.63 20.32
C ASP A 157 -11.59 -6.26 19.71
N ASN A 158 -11.00 -5.18 20.23
CA ASN A 158 -11.20 -3.87 19.64
C ASN A 158 -10.58 -3.79 18.24
N TRP A 159 -9.44 -4.46 18.03
CA TRP A 159 -8.78 -4.56 16.74
C TRP A 159 -9.54 -5.48 15.79
N LEU A 160 -9.89 -6.69 16.24
CA LEU A 160 -10.60 -7.69 15.43
C LEU A 160 -12.06 -7.33 15.13
N ARG A 161 -12.64 -6.34 15.84
CA ARG A 161 -13.95 -5.76 15.51
C ARG A 161 -14.01 -5.28 14.06
N ASN A 162 -12.91 -4.72 13.53
CA ASN A 162 -12.85 -4.29 12.14
C ASN A 162 -13.08 -5.44 11.15
N ILE A 163 -12.60 -6.66 11.45
CA ILE A 163 -12.86 -7.85 10.63
C ILE A 163 -14.31 -8.31 10.79
N ARG A 164 -14.86 -8.24 12.01
CA ARG A 164 -16.29 -8.52 12.25
C ARG A 164 -17.20 -7.54 11.51
N ASP A 165 -16.77 -6.29 11.32
CA ASP A 165 -17.47 -5.32 10.48
C ASP A 165 -17.42 -5.70 8.99
N VAL A 166 -16.32 -6.30 8.50
CA VAL A 166 -16.29 -6.93 7.17
C VAL A 166 -17.31 -8.08 7.11
N CYS A 167 -17.32 -8.98 8.10
CA CYS A 167 -18.31 -10.07 8.17
C CYS A 167 -19.76 -9.54 8.12
N ARG A 168 -20.03 -8.44 8.83
CA ARG A 168 -21.35 -7.80 8.88
C ARG A 168 -21.73 -7.20 7.53
N THR A 169 -20.81 -6.51 6.86
CA THR A 169 -21.02 -5.90 5.54
C THR A 169 -21.33 -6.94 4.48
N TYR A 170 -20.62 -8.07 4.47
CA TYR A 170 -20.79 -9.15 3.49
C TYR A 170 -21.60 -10.33 4.01
N HIS A 171 -22.46 -10.11 5.01
CA HIS A 171 -23.17 -11.19 5.68
C HIS A 171 -24.04 -12.03 4.72
N SER A 172 -24.71 -11.38 3.76
CA SER A 172 -25.54 -12.06 2.76
C SER A 172 -24.74 -13.02 1.88
N GLU A 173 -23.54 -12.64 1.45
CA GLU A 173 -22.64 -13.49 0.67
C GLU A 173 -22.06 -14.62 1.51
N LEU A 174 -21.50 -14.29 2.68
CA LEU A 174 -20.84 -15.26 3.56
C LEU A 174 -21.82 -16.32 4.10
N SER A 175 -23.08 -15.95 4.34
CA SER A 175 -24.11 -16.88 4.83
C SER A 175 -24.55 -17.93 3.79
N GLN A 176 -24.33 -17.67 2.49
CA GLN A 176 -24.64 -18.63 1.42
C GLN A 176 -23.57 -19.72 1.27
N ILE A 177 -22.37 -19.50 1.81
CA ILE A 177 -21.26 -20.45 1.75
C ILE A 177 -21.40 -21.46 2.90
N ARG A 178 -21.76 -22.70 2.55
CA ARG A 178 -21.99 -23.79 3.52
C ARG A 178 -20.71 -24.37 4.09
N ASP A 179 -19.68 -24.50 3.27
CA ASP A 179 -18.39 -25.03 3.70
C ASP A 179 -17.66 -24.00 4.57
N GLU A 180 -17.26 -24.41 5.78
CA GLU A 180 -16.69 -23.51 6.76
C GLU A 180 -15.32 -22.99 6.33
N GLN A 181 -14.49 -23.85 5.73
CA GLN A 181 -13.18 -23.47 5.23
C GLN A 181 -13.29 -22.49 4.05
N ALA A 182 -14.18 -22.77 3.09
CA ALA A 182 -14.43 -21.87 1.96
C ALA A 182 -14.99 -20.52 2.43
N ARG A 183 -15.84 -20.51 3.47
CA ARG A 183 -16.37 -19.27 4.06
C ARG A 183 -15.26 -18.47 4.76
N PHE A 184 -14.38 -19.15 5.48
CA PHE A 184 -13.20 -18.54 6.09
C PHE A 184 -12.25 -17.97 5.03
N ASP A 185 -11.92 -18.74 4.00
CA ASP A 185 -11.03 -18.32 2.91
C ASP A 185 -11.64 -17.11 2.18
N ARG A 186 -12.96 -17.12 1.98
CA ARG A 186 -13.67 -15.97 1.41
C ARG A 186 -13.63 -14.75 2.31
N LEU A 187 -13.75 -14.90 3.62
CA LEU A 187 -13.61 -13.79 4.56
C LEU A 187 -12.20 -13.18 4.54
N VAL A 188 -11.15 -14.00 4.37
CA VAL A 188 -9.78 -13.50 4.16
C VAL A 188 -9.73 -12.61 2.91
N GLU A 189 -10.30 -13.08 1.79
CA GLU A 189 -10.35 -12.31 0.53
C GLU A 189 -11.14 -11.00 0.68
N LEU A 190 -12.32 -11.06 1.29
CA LEU A 190 -13.16 -9.88 1.54
C LEU A 190 -12.48 -8.88 2.48
N ASN A 191 -11.73 -9.35 3.48
CA ASN A 191 -10.93 -8.47 4.33
C ASN A 191 -9.87 -7.72 3.52
N ILE A 192 -9.17 -8.40 2.61
CA ILE A 192 -8.18 -7.76 1.72
C ILE A 192 -8.85 -6.71 0.82
N ILE A 193 -10.01 -7.06 0.23
CA ILE A 193 -10.77 -6.14 -0.63
C ILE A 193 -11.20 -4.90 0.16
N GLU A 194 -11.75 -5.06 1.35
CA GLU A 194 -12.16 -3.93 2.20
C GLU A 194 -10.97 -3.05 2.62
N GLN A 195 -9.83 -3.66 2.92
CA GLN A 195 -8.63 -2.90 3.23
C GLN A 195 -8.10 -2.12 2.01
N CYS A 196 -8.21 -2.67 0.80
CA CYS A 196 -7.92 -1.95 -0.44
C CYS A 196 -8.85 -0.74 -0.60
N LEU A 197 -10.15 -0.92 -0.34
CA LEU A 197 -11.12 0.17 -0.35
C LEU A 197 -10.81 1.21 0.73
N ASN A 198 -10.37 0.80 1.93
CA ASN A 198 -9.98 1.72 2.99
C ASN A 198 -8.78 2.58 2.59
N VAL A 199 -7.76 1.99 1.95
CA VAL A 199 -6.65 2.75 1.36
C VAL A 199 -7.18 3.72 0.30
N PHE A 200 -8.05 3.26 -0.59
CA PHE A 200 -8.63 4.08 -1.65
C PHE A 200 -9.43 5.28 -1.12
N LYS A 201 -10.08 5.16 0.05
CA LYS A 201 -10.84 6.26 0.69
C LYS A 201 -9.94 7.36 1.27
N ILE A 202 -8.63 7.12 1.44
CA ILE A 202 -7.71 8.10 2.03
C ILE A 202 -7.50 9.27 1.08
N ASN A 203 -7.70 10.49 1.58
CA ASN A 203 -7.62 11.72 0.78
C ASN A 203 -6.31 11.83 -0.03
N MET A 204 -5.18 11.58 0.63
CA MET A 204 -3.86 11.67 0.00
C MET A 204 -3.69 10.65 -1.14
N VAL A 205 -4.26 9.45 -1.00
CA VAL A 205 -4.21 8.41 -2.05
C VAL A 205 -4.99 8.88 -3.28
N GLN A 206 -6.24 9.32 -3.10
CA GLN A 206 -7.06 9.83 -4.21
C GLN A 206 -6.43 11.05 -4.88
N ARG A 207 -5.92 12.00 -4.08
CA ARG A 207 -5.22 13.19 -4.57
C ARG A 207 -4.05 12.81 -5.47
N CYS A 208 -3.21 11.88 -5.04
CA CYS A 208 -2.07 11.41 -5.82
C CYS A 208 -2.50 10.63 -7.07
N GLN A 209 -3.52 9.77 -6.98
CA GLN A 209 -4.03 9.05 -8.16
C GLN A 209 -4.59 10.00 -9.23
N ILE A 210 -5.28 11.06 -8.83
CA ILE A 210 -5.80 12.07 -9.76
C ILE A 210 -4.65 12.81 -10.45
N LYS A 211 -3.64 13.20 -9.67
CA LYS A 211 -2.52 14.02 -10.13
C LYS A 211 -1.49 13.23 -10.94
N TYR A 212 -1.19 12.00 -10.52
CA TYR A 212 -0.04 11.24 -10.99
C TYR A 212 -0.40 9.85 -11.53
N GLY A 213 -1.63 9.37 -11.35
CA GLY A 213 -2.04 8.03 -11.75
C GLY A 213 -1.57 6.92 -10.81
N TYR A 214 -0.90 7.27 -9.71
CA TYR A 214 -0.40 6.36 -8.69
C TYR A 214 -0.54 6.99 -7.29
N PRO A 215 -0.50 6.21 -6.19
CA PRO A 215 -0.25 4.77 -6.14
C PRO A 215 -1.40 3.93 -6.72
N ARG A 216 -1.07 2.84 -7.42
CA ARG A 216 -2.04 1.79 -7.74
C ARG A 216 -2.23 0.89 -6.52
N ILE A 217 -3.43 0.39 -6.30
CA ILE A 217 -3.75 -0.42 -5.11
C ILE A 217 -4.07 -1.84 -5.56
N HIS A 218 -3.42 -2.83 -4.94
CA HIS A 218 -3.54 -4.24 -5.29
C HIS A 218 -3.88 -5.08 -4.06
N GLY A 219 -4.86 -5.97 -4.19
CA GLY A 219 -5.17 -6.98 -3.18
C GLY A 219 -4.56 -8.33 -3.54
N LEU A 220 -3.73 -8.88 -2.67
CA LEU A 220 -3.12 -10.20 -2.84
C LEU A 220 -3.49 -11.13 -1.67
N ALA A 221 -3.77 -12.39 -1.98
CA ALA A 221 -3.93 -13.45 -0.98
C ALA A 221 -2.79 -14.47 -1.13
N TYR A 222 -2.00 -14.64 -0.07
CA TYR A 222 -0.94 -15.63 -0.02
C TYR A 222 -1.43 -16.97 0.55
N ASP A 223 -1.18 -18.05 -0.17
CA ASP A 223 -1.43 -19.40 0.33
C ASP A 223 -0.16 -19.98 0.96
N ILE A 224 -0.14 -20.08 2.28
CA ILE A 224 0.97 -20.66 3.04
C ILE A 224 1.21 -22.14 2.68
N LYS A 225 0.16 -22.87 2.26
CA LYS A 225 0.27 -24.30 1.93
C LYS A 225 1.00 -24.52 0.60
N THR A 226 0.78 -23.65 -0.38
CA THR A 226 1.30 -23.80 -1.74
C THR A 226 2.42 -22.82 -2.07
N GLY A 227 2.62 -21.78 -1.27
CA GLY A 227 3.57 -20.69 -1.56
C GLY A 227 3.11 -19.74 -2.67
N SER A 228 1.84 -19.83 -3.10
CA SER A 228 1.34 -19.06 -4.24
C SER A 228 0.68 -17.75 -3.82
N LEU A 229 0.89 -16.69 -4.61
CA LEU A 229 0.16 -15.42 -4.51
C LEU A 229 -1.01 -15.40 -5.50
N LYS A 230 -2.21 -15.12 -5.00
CA LYS A 230 -3.43 -14.93 -5.78
C LYS A 230 -3.78 -13.44 -5.81
N ALA A 231 -3.84 -12.86 -7.01
CA ALA A 231 -4.38 -11.51 -7.18
C ALA A 231 -5.90 -11.53 -7.03
N LEU A 232 -6.43 -10.56 -6.29
CA LEU A 232 -7.86 -10.34 -6.11
C LEU A 232 -8.31 -9.17 -6.99
N ASP A 233 -9.48 -9.32 -7.61
CA ASP A 233 -10.11 -8.24 -8.35
C ASP A 233 -10.82 -7.30 -7.38
N VAL A 234 -10.50 -6.01 -7.44
CA VAL A 234 -11.06 -4.97 -6.59
C VAL A 234 -11.74 -3.93 -7.47
N ASP A 235 -13.07 -3.90 -7.44
CA ASP A 235 -13.86 -3.01 -8.30
C ASP A 235 -13.91 -1.57 -7.75
N PHE A 236 -12.80 -0.84 -7.88
CA PHE A 236 -12.71 0.57 -7.49
C PHE A 236 -13.68 1.46 -8.31
N GLN A 237 -13.95 1.11 -9.57
CA GLN A 237 -14.86 1.87 -10.43
C GLN A 237 -16.31 1.69 -9.99
N GLY A 238 -16.74 0.46 -9.71
CA GLY A 238 -18.06 0.19 -9.14
C GLY A 238 -18.25 0.82 -7.78
N TYR A 239 -17.21 0.83 -6.95
CA TYR A 239 -17.21 1.56 -5.67
C TYR A 239 -17.43 3.06 -5.90
N LEU A 240 -16.67 3.70 -6.79
CA LEU A 240 -16.85 5.11 -7.13
C LEU A 240 -18.24 5.42 -7.67
N ARG A 241 -18.76 4.60 -8.60
CA ARG A 241 -20.11 4.79 -9.15
C ARG A 241 -21.19 4.72 -8.07
N SER A 242 -21.08 3.74 -7.19
CA SER A 242 -22.08 3.50 -6.12
C SER A 242 -22.07 4.58 -5.05
N PHE A 243 -20.91 5.19 -4.78
CA PHE A 243 -20.74 6.13 -3.66
C PHE A 243 -20.21 7.51 -4.08
N SER A 244 -20.38 7.89 -5.36
CA SER A 244 -19.92 9.17 -5.90
C SER A 244 -20.49 10.37 -5.13
N GLY A 245 -21.73 10.28 -4.63
CA GLY A 245 -22.34 11.35 -3.81
C GLY A 245 -21.79 11.46 -2.38
N ILE A 246 -21.06 10.45 -1.89
CA ILE A 246 -20.58 10.36 -0.49
C ILE A 246 -19.06 10.56 -0.41
N TYR A 247 -18.29 9.98 -1.35
CA TYR A 247 -16.82 9.96 -1.32
C TYR A 247 -16.16 10.79 -2.43
N ARG A 248 -16.83 11.81 -2.98
CA ARG A 248 -16.22 12.79 -3.90
C ARG A 248 -15.41 13.83 -3.10
N LEU A 249 -14.31 13.39 -2.47
CA LEU A 249 -13.36 14.29 -1.81
C LEU A 249 -12.54 15.11 -2.81
N HIS A 250 -12.32 14.53 -3.99
CA HIS A 250 -11.70 15.18 -5.14
C HIS A 250 -12.51 14.86 -6.39
N SER A 251 -12.75 15.86 -7.25
CA SER A 251 -13.49 15.69 -8.50
C SER A 251 -12.64 14.86 -9.47
N PHE A 252 -13.04 13.64 -9.80
CA PHE A 252 -12.54 12.98 -11.00
C PHE A 252 -13.19 13.67 -12.21
N PRO A 253 -12.46 14.35 -13.10
CA PRO A 253 -13.08 15.11 -14.20
C PRO A 253 -13.93 14.25 -15.15
N THR A 254 -13.70 12.94 -15.14
CA THR A 254 -14.39 11.94 -15.97
C THR A 254 -15.14 10.88 -15.16
N ASP A 255 -15.35 11.08 -13.86
CA ASP A 255 -15.94 10.09 -12.91
C ASP A 255 -15.27 8.70 -12.93
N THR A 256 -14.09 8.61 -13.54
CA THR A 256 -13.26 7.40 -13.62
C THR A 256 -11.85 7.71 -13.12
N ILE A 257 -11.15 6.67 -12.69
CA ILE A 257 -9.74 6.82 -12.27
C ILE A 257 -8.93 7.08 -13.54
N PRO A 258 -8.20 8.20 -13.64
CA PRO A 258 -7.44 8.53 -14.83
C PRO A 258 -6.37 7.46 -15.07
N ASN A 259 -6.38 6.88 -16.26
CA ASN A 259 -5.46 5.80 -16.65
C ASN A 259 -4.68 6.10 -17.93
N LYS A 260 -4.99 7.22 -18.62
CA LYS A 260 -4.26 7.68 -19.81
C LYS A 260 -3.31 8.83 -19.43
N ARG A 261 -2.11 8.84 -20.02
CA ARG A 261 -1.08 9.89 -19.80
C ARG A 261 -1.66 11.31 -19.96
N TRP A 262 -2.43 11.54 -21.01
CA TRP A 262 -3.05 12.85 -21.27
C TRP A 262 -4.02 13.31 -20.16
N GLN A 263 -4.75 12.37 -19.52
CA GLN A 263 -5.63 12.70 -18.39
C GLN A 263 -4.80 13.16 -17.19
N LEU A 264 -3.66 12.52 -16.96
CA LEU A 264 -2.73 12.87 -15.87
C LEU A 264 -2.05 14.21 -16.13
N GLN A 265 -1.56 14.43 -17.35
CA GLN A 265 -1.00 15.72 -17.79
C GLN A 265 -2.03 16.84 -17.59
N ALA A 266 -3.27 16.67 -18.05
CA ALA A 266 -4.33 17.66 -17.89
C ALA A 266 -4.68 17.93 -16.42
N ASN A 267 -4.81 16.88 -15.60
CA ASN A 267 -5.11 17.03 -14.17
C ASN A 267 -3.99 17.76 -13.42
N LEU A 268 -2.74 17.40 -13.70
CA LEU A 268 -1.57 18.03 -13.12
C LEU A 268 -1.47 19.50 -13.53
N LEU A 269 -1.69 19.82 -14.81
CA LEU A 269 -1.69 21.20 -15.29
C LEU A 269 -2.79 22.03 -14.63
N ALA A 270 -4.01 21.51 -14.53
CA ALA A 270 -5.10 22.19 -13.85
C ALA A 270 -4.78 22.49 -12.37
N ASP A 271 -4.07 21.58 -11.68
CA ASP A 271 -3.61 21.79 -10.30
C ASP A 271 -2.46 22.81 -10.21
N LEU A 272 -1.47 22.72 -11.10
CA LEU A 272 -0.32 23.64 -11.14
C LEU A 272 -0.74 25.09 -11.43
N VAL A 273 -1.78 25.25 -12.24
CA VAL A 273 -2.30 26.55 -12.62
C VAL A 273 -3.11 27.20 -11.49
N LYS A 274 -3.80 26.39 -10.68
CA LYS A 274 -4.72 26.87 -9.65
C LYS A 274 -3.99 27.75 -8.61
N GLY A 275 -4.41 29.01 -8.52
CA GLY A 275 -3.82 29.99 -7.57
C GLY A 275 -2.50 30.60 -8.04
N HIS A 276 -2.06 30.32 -9.27
CA HIS A 276 -0.92 30.94 -9.95
C HIS A 276 -1.34 31.75 -11.18
N GLU A 277 -2.63 32.08 -11.25
CA GLU A 277 -3.22 32.94 -12.27
C GLU A 277 -2.87 34.39 -11.98
N GLU A 278 -2.34 35.10 -12.99
CA GLU A 278 -1.95 36.51 -12.85
C GLU A 278 -3.08 37.45 -13.27
N THR A 279 -3.83 37.05 -14.30
CA THR A 279 -5.15 37.58 -14.65
C THR A 279 -6.11 36.42 -14.88
N GLU A 280 -7.41 36.70 -14.98
CA GLU A 280 -8.43 35.67 -15.22
C GLU A 280 -8.02 34.79 -16.42
N ASN A 281 -7.78 33.51 -16.15
CA ASN A 281 -7.43 32.50 -17.13
C ASN A 281 -6.05 32.62 -17.82
N THR A 282 -5.08 33.36 -17.26
CA THR A 282 -3.69 33.41 -17.79
C THR A 282 -2.62 32.96 -16.80
N ILE A 283 -1.53 32.39 -17.32
CA ILE A 283 -0.39 31.91 -16.52
C ILE A 283 0.96 32.30 -17.13
N SER A 284 1.96 32.57 -16.27
CA SER A 284 3.33 32.88 -16.70
C SER A 284 3.99 31.67 -17.38
N ILE A 285 4.54 31.89 -18.57
CA ILE A 285 5.28 30.87 -19.34
C ILE A 285 6.46 30.32 -18.52
N ARG A 286 7.21 31.21 -17.86
CA ARG A 286 8.39 30.82 -17.06
C ARG A 286 7.99 29.92 -15.90
N TYR A 287 6.88 30.24 -15.22
CA TYR A 287 6.36 29.41 -14.14
C TYR A 287 5.93 28.04 -14.68
N LEU A 288 5.13 28.03 -15.75
CA LEU A 288 4.57 26.82 -16.34
C LEU A 288 5.67 25.86 -16.83
N GLN A 289 6.67 26.36 -17.56
CA GLN A 289 7.83 25.58 -18.00
C GLN A 289 8.58 24.97 -16.82
N ARG A 290 8.87 25.78 -15.78
CA ARG A 290 9.56 25.28 -14.58
C ARG A 290 8.75 24.20 -13.87
N ALA A 291 7.43 24.37 -13.80
CA ALA A 291 6.53 23.42 -13.15
C ALA A 291 6.45 22.10 -13.92
N MET A 292 6.29 22.14 -15.24
CA MET A 292 6.29 20.93 -16.08
C MET A 292 7.65 20.21 -16.05
N ASN A 293 8.77 20.94 -16.12
CA ASN A 293 10.13 20.39 -16.00
C ASN A 293 10.38 19.71 -14.65
N SER A 294 9.63 20.05 -13.61
CA SER A 294 9.73 19.40 -12.31
C SER A 294 9.03 18.03 -12.24
N GLU A 295 8.29 17.66 -13.29
CA GLU A 295 7.50 16.43 -13.40
C GLU A 295 7.85 15.63 -14.68
N PRO A 296 9.10 15.15 -14.81
CA PRO A 296 9.63 14.51 -16.02
C PRO A 296 9.00 13.14 -16.32
N GLU A 297 8.21 12.59 -15.39
CA GLU A 297 7.44 11.35 -15.65
C GLU A 297 6.21 11.60 -16.53
N LEU A 298 5.72 12.84 -16.58
CA LEU A 298 4.51 13.20 -17.32
C LEU A 298 4.80 14.09 -18.53
N PHE A 299 5.84 14.93 -18.47
CA PHE A 299 6.20 15.85 -19.53
C PHE A 299 7.64 15.66 -19.98
N ASP A 300 7.87 15.62 -21.28
CA ASP A 300 9.21 15.70 -21.87
C ASP A 300 9.50 17.11 -22.42
N ASP A 301 10.79 17.41 -22.63
CA ASP A 301 11.25 18.75 -23.02
C ASP A 301 10.66 19.20 -24.39
N ASP A 302 10.44 18.25 -25.30
CA ASP A 302 9.87 18.50 -26.63
C ASP A 302 8.37 18.82 -26.53
N GLU A 303 7.62 18.03 -25.76
CA GLU A 303 6.20 18.27 -25.43
C GLU A 303 6.02 19.65 -24.79
N ILE A 304 6.89 20.01 -23.84
CA ILE A 304 6.85 21.30 -23.15
C ILE A 304 7.06 22.43 -24.15
N SER A 305 8.10 22.33 -24.98
CA SER A 305 8.40 23.35 -25.99
C SER A 305 7.26 23.52 -26.98
N ALA A 306 6.74 22.41 -27.51
CA ALA A 306 5.62 22.40 -28.45
C ALA A 306 4.32 22.95 -27.82
N CYS A 307 4.05 22.65 -26.55
CA CYS A 307 2.90 23.19 -25.83
C CYS A 307 2.98 24.71 -25.69
N ILE A 308 4.15 25.24 -25.31
CA ILE A 308 4.33 26.68 -25.13
C ILE A 308 4.21 27.41 -26.47
N GLU A 309 4.80 26.86 -27.54
CA GLU A 309 4.63 27.42 -28.90
C GLU A 309 3.15 27.41 -29.33
N HIS A 310 2.45 26.29 -29.10
CA HIS A 310 1.02 26.18 -29.41
C HIS A 310 0.19 27.23 -28.66
N ALA A 311 0.43 27.38 -27.36
CA ALA A 311 -0.31 28.31 -26.51
C ALA A 311 -0.05 29.77 -26.92
N LYS A 312 1.21 30.12 -27.23
CA LYS A 312 1.57 31.45 -27.78
C LYS A 312 0.82 31.74 -29.08
N CYS A 313 0.77 30.80 -30.02
CA CYS A 313 0.08 30.96 -31.30
C CYS A 313 -1.45 31.16 -31.12
N GLN A 314 -2.08 30.53 -30.14
CA GLN A 314 -3.50 30.76 -29.86
C GLN A 314 -3.78 32.10 -29.18
N SER A 315 -2.86 32.61 -28.38
CA SER A 315 -2.95 33.94 -27.75
C SER A 315 -2.73 35.10 -28.76
N GLN A 316 -2.16 34.84 -29.94
CA GLN A 316 -1.84 35.85 -30.98
C GLN A 316 -3.06 36.40 -31.76
N SER A 317 -4.30 36.18 -31.30
CA SER A 317 -5.45 36.95 -31.81
C SER A 317 -5.44 38.43 -31.34
N THR A 318 -4.59 38.76 -30.37
CA THR A 318 -4.26 40.13 -29.94
C THR A 318 -2.79 40.43 -30.24
N GLN A 319 -2.53 41.62 -30.79
CA GLN A 319 -1.31 42.10 -31.46
C GLN A 319 0.01 42.20 -30.64
N GLU A 320 0.31 41.26 -29.75
CA GLU A 320 1.58 41.27 -28.98
C GLU A 320 2.30 39.90 -29.05
N CYS A 321 3.36 39.83 -29.85
CA CYS A 321 4.14 38.61 -30.11
C CYS A 321 5.09 38.22 -28.94
N GLU A 322 5.13 39.01 -27.87
CA GLU A 322 6.09 38.86 -26.76
C GLU A 322 5.41 38.78 -25.37
N SER A 323 4.15 38.34 -25.30
CA SER A 323 3.51 38.14 -24.00
C SER A 323 4.27 37.08 -23.17
N ALA A 324 4.61 37.43 -21.93
CA ALA A 324 5.19 36.50 -20.96
C ALA A 324 4.15 35.50 -20.37
N PHE A 325 2.90 35.59 -20.82
CA PHE A 325 1.75 34.85 -20.33
C PHE A 325 1.01 34.14 -21.46
N VAL A 326 0.37 33.02 -21.14
CA VAL A 326 -0.45 32.22 -22.06
C VAL A 326 -1.80 31.90 -21.45
N ASP A 327 -2.81 31.68 -22.30
CA ASP A 327 -4.15 31.25 -21.88
C ASP A 327 -4.11 29.78 -21.41
N ILE A 328 -4.71 29.53 -20.25
CA ILE A 328 -4.73 28.20 -19.62
C ILE A 328 -5.50 27.18 -20.46
N SER A 329 -6.57 27.61 -21.13
CA SER A 329 -7.39 26.75 -22.00
C SER A 329 -6.58 26.23 -23.19
N ALA A 330 -5.71 27.07 -23.75
CA ALA A 330 -4.82 26.68 -24.85
C ALA A 330 -3.84 25.59 -24.40
N VAL A 331 -3.25 25.74 -23.21
CA VAL A 331 -2.36 24.76 -22.58
C VAL A 331 -3.09 23.45 -22.31
N LEU A 332 -4.26 23.49 -21.68
CA LEU A 332 -5.06 22.29 -21.39
C LEU A 332 -5.53 21.58 -22.66
N SER A 333 -5.89 22.33 -23.70
CA SER A 333 -6.30 21.76 -24.99
C SER A 333 -5.18 21.02 -25.71
N PHE A 334 -3.93 21.46 -25.53
CA PHE A 334 -2.75 20.81 -26.11
C PHE A 334 -2.54 19.40 -25.56
N PHE A 335 -2.93 19.12 -24.32
CA PHE A 335 -2.84 17.77 -23.72
C PHE A 335 -4.20 17.05 -23.70
N GLY A 336 -5.17 17.50 -24.50
CA GLY A 336 -6.49 16.88 -24.60
C GLY A 336 -6.54 15.58 -25.44
N PRO A 337 -7.71 14.94 -25.54
CA PRO A 337 -7.88 13.67 -26.28
C PRO A 337 -7.39 13.72 -27.75
N ALA A 338 -7.51 14.89 -28.41
CA ALA A 338 -7.18 15.06 -29.83
C ALA A 338 -5.68 15.20 -30.14
N SER A 339 -4.84 15.48 -29.14
CA SER A 339 -3.40 15.64 -29.31
C SER A 339 -2.60 14.38 -28.98
N SER A 340 -3.19 13.43 -28.26
CA SER A 340 -2.58 12.15 -27.86
C SER A 340 -2.12 11.24 -29.02
N GLY A 341 -2.43 11.60 -30.28
CA GLY A 341 -1.92 10.94 -31.49
C GLY A 341 -0.74 11.65 -32.17
N ARG A 342 -0.23 12.78 -31.64
CA ARG A 342 0.90 13.53 -32.23
C ARG A 342 2.28 13.04 -31.76
N PHE A 343 2.33 12.34 -30.64
CA PHE A 343 3.56 11.85 -30.02
C PHE A 343 3.38 10.37 -29.66
N SER A 344 3.39 9.52 -30.69
CA SER A 344 3.54 8.08 -30.50
C SER A 344 5.03 7.76 -30.40
N LEU A 345 5.47 7.26 -29.24
CA LEU A 345 6.71 6.50 -29.12
C LEU A 345 6.56 5.11 -29.74
#